data_AF-T0JLR6-F1
#
_entry.id   AF-T0JLR6-F1
#
_cell.length_a   1.000
_cell.length_b   1.000
_cell.length_c   1.000
_cell.angle_alpha   90.00
_cell.angle_beta   90.00
_cell.angle_gamma   90.00
#
_symmetry.space_group_name_H-M   'P 1'
#
loop_
_entity.id
_entity.type
_entity.pdbx_description
1 polymer ?
#
loop_
_entity_poly.entity_id
_entity_poly.type
_entity_poly.pdbx_seq_one_letter_code
_entity_poly.pdbx_strand_id
1 'polypeptide(L)'
;MILQERKDKADIIAKEADIVYKKLFTLMAVSGAIGGFGLSIFDRAFIVSLLLFVPFLFLSFGIVLAYLKLNKLELLIKDLRNE
;
A
#
# COMPACT_ATOMS: atom_id res chain seq x y z
N MET A 1 13.60 25.59 13.20
CA MET A 1 12.47 24.98 13.94
C MET A 1 12.88 24.77 15.39
N ILE A 2 11.95 24.94 16.33
CA ILE A 2 12.19 24.56 17.72
C ILE A 2 12.15 23.02 17.79
N LEU A 3 12.93 22.39 18.67
CA LEU A 3 13.05 20.93 18.77
C LEU A 3 11.69 20.22 18.92
N GLN A 4 10.74 20.84 19.65
CA GLN A 4 9.37 20.33 19.79
C GLN A 4 8.60 20.32 18.46
N GLU A 5 8.71 21.37 17.64
CA GLU A 5 8.02 21.43 16.34
C GLU A 5 8.53 20.37 15.36
N ARG A 6 9.84 20.04 15.39
CA ARG A 6 10.40 18.91 14.61
C ARG A 6 9.80 17.58 15.06
N LYS A 7 9.68 17.38 16.38
CA LYS A 7 9.14 16.16 16.96
C LYS A 7 7.66 15.96 16.62
N ASP A 8 6.84 17.00 16.76
CA ASP A 8 5.41 16.93 16.45
C ASP A 8 5.17 16.62 14.97
N LYS A 9 5.97 17.22 14.06
CA LYS A 9 5.91 16.90 12.62
C LYS A 9 6.31 15.45 12.34
N ALA A 10 7.39 14.97 12.97
CA ALA A 10 7.82 13.59 12.81
C ALA A 10 6.75 12.59 13.30
N ASP A 11 6.10 12.87 14.43
CA ASP A 11 5.02 12.04 14.97
C ASP A 11 3.79 12.00 14.05
N ILE A 12 3.40 13.14 13.46
CA ILE A 12 2.32 13.19 12.46
C ILE A 12 2.66 12.33 11.25
N ILE A 13 3.88 12.49 10.69
CA ILE A 13 4.29 11.74 9.49
C ILE A 13 4.40 10.24 9.79
N ALA A 14 4.91 9.87 10.97
CA ALA A 14 4.97 8.48 11.40
C ALA A 14 3.57 7.84 11.51
N LYS A 15 2.60 8.59 12.05
CA LYS A 15 1.20 8.13 12.15
C LYS A 15 0.55 8.00 10.76
N GLU A 16 0.83 8.92 9.84
CA GLU A 16 0.38 8.80 8.45
C GLU A 16 1.01 7.59 7.76
N ALA A 17 2.30 7.33 7.98
CA ALA A 17 3.00 6.18 7.41
C ALA A 17 2.41 4.87 7.92
N ASP A 18 2.09 4.75 9.21
CA ASP A 18 1.42 3.59 9.79
C ASP A 18 0.03 3.33 9.15
N ILE A 19 -0.75 4.39 8.94
CA ILE A 19 -2.06 4.28 8.28
C ILE A 19 -1.90 3.79 6.83
N VAL A 20 -0.94 4.36 6.08
CA VAL A 20 -0.67 3.95 4.70
C VAL A 20 -0.18 2.50 4.65
N TYR A 21 0.71 2.11 5.57
CA TYR A 21 1.21 0.75 5.68
C TYR A 21 0.09 -0.26 5.94
N LYS A 22 -0.80 0.01 6.91
CA LYS A 22 -1.95 -0.87 7.19
C LYS A 22 -2.86 -1.05 5.98
N LYS A 23 -3.15 0.04 5.26
CA LYS A 23 -3.93 -0.01 4.01
C LYS A 23 -3.21 -0.83 2.94
N LEU A 24 -1.91 -0.62 2.75
CA LEU A 24 -1.09 -1.38 1.80
C LEU A 24 -1.13 -2.87 2.12
N PHE A 25 -0.93 -3.23 3.39
CA PHE A 25 -0.98 -4.62 3.85
C PHE A 25 -2.34 -5.28 3.56
N THR A 26 -3.45 -4.60 3.90
CA THR A 26 -4.79 -5.10 3.60
C THR A 26 -5.02 -5.26 2.10
N LEU A 27 -4.61 -4.28 1.29
CA LEU A 27 -4.74 -4.36 -0.17
C LEU A 27 -3.93 -5.52 -0.74
N MET A 28 -2.70 -5.73 -0.27
CA MET A 28 -1.87 -6.86 -0.69
C MET A 28 -2.50 -8.20 -0.31
N ALA A 29 -3.03 -8.34 0.91
CA ALA A 29 -3.68 -9.57 1.36
C ALA A 29 -4.90 -9.91 0.49
N VAL A 30 -5.76 -8.93 0.24
CA VAL A 30 -6.96 -9.11 -0.60
C VAL A 30 -6.59 -9.37 -2.06
N SER A 31 -5.64 -8.61 -2.61
CA SER A 31 -5.17 -8.79 -3.98
C SER A 31 -4.51 -10.16 -4.16
N GLY A 32 -3.69 -10.60 -3.20
CA GLY A 32 -3.07 -11.91 -3.20
C GLY A 32 -4.09 -13.04 -3.14
N ALA A 33 -5.13 -12.91 -2.31
CA ALA A 33 -6.21 -13.89 -2.23
C ALA A 33 -7.00 -13.98 -3.54
N ILE A 34 -7.40 -12.84 -4.12
CA ILE A 34 -8.17 -12.78 -5.37
C ILE A 34 -7.35 -13.30 -6.54
N GLY A 35 -6.11 -12.83 -6.69
CA GLY A 35 -5.22 -13.25 -7.77
C GLY A 35 -4.83 -14.72 -7.66
N GLY A 36 -4.46 -15.17 -6.45
CA GLY A 36 -4.09 -16.56 -6.19
C GLY A 36 -5.25 -17.53 -6.42
N PHE A 37 -6.45 -17.18 -5.95
CA PHE A 37 -7.65 -17.98 -6.22
C PHE A 37 -8.05 -17.95 -7.70
N GLY A 38 -8.00 -16.78 -8.35
CA GLY A 38 -8.30 -16.65 -9.78
C GLY A 38 -7.39 -17.53 -10.63
N LEU A 39 -6.09 -17.57 -10.31
CA LEU A 39 -5.13 -18.43 -11.00
C LEU A 39 -5.38 -19.92 -10.74
N SER A 40 -5.75 -20.31 -9.51
CA SER A 40 -5.93 -21.73 -9.17
C SER A 40 -7.15 -22.37 -9.86
N ILE A 41 -8.12 -21.58 -10.29
CA ILE A 41 -9.31 -22.04 -11.02
C ILE A 41 -9.26 -21.77 -12.53
N PHE A 42 -8.17 -21.23 -13.05
CA PHE A 42 -8.06 -20.78 -14.44
C PHE A 42 -8.43 -21.88 -15.45
N ASP A 43 -7.88 -23.09 -15.29
CA ASP A 43 -8.13 -24.21 -16.20
C ASP A 43 -9.53 -24.80 -16.09
N ARG A 44 -10.19 -24.66 -14.94
CA ARG A 44 -11.51 -25.25 -14.66
C ARG A 44 -12.67 -24.29 -14.93
N ALA A 45 -12.43 -23.00 -14.77
CA ALA A 45 -13.44 -21.95 -14.82
C ALA A 45 -12.85 -20.66 -15.39
N PHE A 46 -12.35 -20.74 -16.64
CA PHE A 46 -11.69 -19.63 -17.33
C PHE A 46 -12.47 -18.31 -17.26
N ILE A 47 -13.78 -18.34 -17.51
CA ILE A 47 -14.64 -17.14 -17.47
C ILE A 47 -14.64 -16.51 -16.07
N VAL A 48 -14.72 -17.31 -15.01
CA VAL A 48 -14.73 -16.82 -13.62
C VAL A 48 -13.35 -16.27 -13.25
N SER A 49 -12.28 -16.95 -13.67
CA SER A 49 -10.91 -16.47 -13.49
C SER A 49 -10.67 -15.12 -14.17
N LEU A 50 -11.16 -14.96 -15.40
CA LEU A 50 -11.07 -13.71 -16.16
C LEU A 50 -11.87 -12.58 -15.49
N LEU A 51 -13.02 -12.87 -14.89
CA LEU A 51 -13.80 -11.88 -14.12
C LEU A 51 -13.06 -11.43 -12.86
N LEU A 52 -12.33 -12.32 -12.18
CA LEU A 52 -11.52 -12.00 -11.00
C LEU A 52 -10.24 -11.23 -11.35
N PHE A 53 -9.79 -11.30 -12.61
CA PHE A 53 -8.61 -10.58 -13.07
C PHE A 53 -8.80 -9.05 -13.05
N VAL A 54 -10.00 -8.56 -13.38
CA VAL A 54 -10.30 -7.12 -13.39
C VAL A 54 -10.12 -6.46 -12.02
N PRO A 55 -10.75 -6.94 -10.92
CA PRO A 55 -10.52 -6.38 -9.59
C PRO A 55 -9.08 -6.60 -9.10
N PHE A 56 -8.43 -7.70 -9.48
CA PHE A 56 -7.02 -7.92 -9.18
C PHE A 56 -6.11 -6.83 -9.78
N LEU A 57 -6.32 -6.44 -11.04
CA LEU A 57 -5.59 -5.33 -11.66
C LEU A 57 -5.84 -4.01 -10.95
N PHE A 58 -7.10 -3.72 -10.59
CA PHE A 58 -7.44 -2.49 -9.88
C PHE A 58 -6.77 -2.41 -8.50
N LEU A 59 -6.79 -3.52 -7.75
CA LEU A 59 -6.11 -3.62 -6.45
C LEU A 59 -4.59 -3.50 -6.59
N SER A 60 -4.01 -4.11 -7.63
CA SER A 60 -2.58 -4.01 -7.93
C SER A 60 -2.16 -2.55 -8.18
N PHE A 61 -2.96 -1.79 -8.91
CA PHE A 61 -2.73 -0.36 -9.09
C PHE A 61 -2.81 0.41 -7.76
N GLY A 62 -3.80 0.10 -6.92
CA GLY A 62 -3.94 0.68 -5.58
C GLY A 62 -2.73 0.41 -4.68
N ILE A 63 -2.16 -0.80 -4.76
CA ILE A 63 -0.93 -1.19 -4.04
C ILE A 63 0.25 -0.31 -4.48
N VAL A 64 0.44 -0.12 -5.79
CA VAL A 64 1.52 0.73 -6.33
C VAL A 64 1.39 2.17 -5.82
N LEU A 65 0.18 2.76 -5.86
CA LEU A 65 -0.05 4.12 -5.36
C LEU A 65 0.22 4.25 -3.86
N ALA A 66 -0.23 3.28 -3.06
CA ALA A 66 0.02 3.25 -1.62
C ALA A 66 1.52 3.11 -1.30
N TYR A 67 2.23 2.27 -2.05
CA TYR A 67 3.68 2.11 -1.93
C TYR A 67 4.44 3.41 -2.24
N LEU A 68 4.08 4.09 -3.34
CA LEU A 68 4.67 5.39 -3.69
C LEU A 68 4.42 6.44 -2.61
N LYS A 69 3.23 6.45 -2.01
CA LYS A 69 2.91 7.37 -0.89
C LYS A 69 3.75 7.06 0.35
N LEU A 70 3.93 5.78 0.68
CA LEU A 70 4.77 5.37 1.81
C LEU A 70 6.23 5.80 1.61
N ASN A 71 6.77 5.61 0.39
CA ASN A 71 8.13 6.04 0.05
C ASN A 71 8.29 7.57 0.17
N LYS A 72 7.30 8.36 -0.24
CA LYS A 72 7.31 9.82 -0.04
C LYS A 72 7.35 10.19 1.45
N LEU A 73 6.57 9.51 2.30
CA LEU A 73 6.57 9.76 3.75
C LEU A 73 7.93 9.38 4.37
N GLU A 74 8.56 8.30 3.91
CA GLU A 74 9.90 7.90 4.34
C GLU A 74 10.96 8.96 4.01
N LEU A 75 10.91 9.54 2.81
CA LEU A 75 11.79 10.64 2.41
C LEU A 75 11.60 11.87 3.31
N LEU A 76 10.35 12.25 3.60
CA LEU A 76 10.06 13.39 4.49
C LEU A 76 10.60 13.19 5.91
N ILE A 77 10.52 11.98 6.46
CA ILE A 77 11.11 11.66 7.77
C ILE A 77 12.64 11.73 7.71
N LYS A 78 13.26 11.22 6.62
CA LYS A 78 14.71 11.29 6.42
C LYS A 78 15.20 12.74 6.33
N ASP A 79 14.48 13.60 5.62
CA ASP A 79 14.81 15.02 5.50
C ASP A 79 14.72 15.72 6.87
N LEU A 80 13.63 15.50 7.62
CA LEU A 80 13.48 16.05 8.98
C LEU A 80 14.57 15.61 9.96
N ARG A 81 15.12 14.41 9.78
CA ARG A 81 16.21 13.87 10.61
C ARG A 81 17.58 14.48 10.26
N ASN A 82 17.78 14.87 9.00
CA ASN A 82 19.06 15.39 8.51
C ASN A 82 19.16 16.93 8.61
N GLU A 83 18.04 17.60 8.87
CA GLU A 83 17.94 19.04 9.18
C GLU A 83 18.15 19.36 10.68
#